data_AF-A0A3B8XEW9-F1
#
_entry.id   AF-A0A3B8XEW9-F1
#
_cell.length_a   1.000
_cell.length_b   1.000
_cell.length_c   1.000
_cell.angle_alpha   90.00
_cell.angle_beta   90.00
_cell.angle_gamma   90.00
#
_symmetry.space_group_name_H-M   'P 1'
#
loop_
_entity.id
_entity.type
_entity.pdbx_description
1 polymer ?
#
loop_
_entity_poly.entity_id
_entity_poly.type
_entity_poly.pdbx_seq_one_letter_code
_entity_poly.pdbx_strand_id
1 'polypeptide(L)'
;LTIEGRSSSIGFGLVKGAETVVLRLASGWWESGISALLADGRKSDTPAALILNPGQPGQHRVGAPLGELARKAATYGLRGDALLVLGPGVEMAEQLDTLAKRPLHGRRVLITRARHQVEGFRRELVDMGAAVVEIPTLEVRPMPTDERVRKAIAGLGRTALVIFASANAVAIFYKMLVETGADSRALHVSKLCAIGQET
;
A
#
# COMPACT_ATOMS: atom_id res chain seq x y z
N LEU A 1 3.13 -24.04 12.66
CA LEU A 1 2.00 -24.42 13.53
C LEU A 1 1.36 -23.13 14.03
N THR A 2 0.32 -22.65 13.35
CA THR A 2 -0.44 -21.47 13.80
C THR A 2 -1.50 -21.97 14.77
N ILE A 3 -1.33 -21.69 16.06
CA ILE A 3 -2.31 -22.08 17.08
C ILE A 3 -3.27 -20.90 17.25
N GLU A 4 -4.44 -20.96 16.59
CA GLU A 4 -5.53 -20.02 16.83
C GLU A 4 -6.34 -20.49 18.05
N GLY A 5 -6.10 -19.87 19.20
CA GLY A 5 -6.83 -20.18 20.44
C GLY A 5 -7.85 -19.10 20.78
N ARG A 6 -9.13 -19.45 20.78
CA ARG A 6 -10.13 -18.69 21.54
C ARG A 6 -9.88 -18.93 23.03
N SER A 7 -9.88 -17.82 23.77
CA SER A 7 -9.96 -17.69 25.23
C SER A 7 -10.54 -18.92 25.93
N SER A 8 -9.80 -19.41 26.95
CA SER A 8 -10.16 -20.39 28.00
C SER A 8 -9.57 -21.82 27.95
N SER A 9 -8.89 -22.26 26.88
CA SER A 9 -8.37 -23.65 26.84
C SER A 9 -6.91 -23.85 26.43
N ILE A 10 -6.15 -22.77 26.19
CA ILE A 10 -4.70 -22.89 26.00
C ILE A 10 -4.01 -22.38 27.25
N GLY A 11 -3.67 -23.30 28.16
CA GLY A 11 -2.61 -23.01 29.12
C GLY A 11 -1.35 -22.66 28.32
N PHE A 12 -0.85 -21.43 28.45
CA PHE A 12 0.35 -20.99 27.75
C PHE A 12 1.59 -21.83 28.14
N GLY A 13 1.49 -22.60 29.22
CA GLY A 13 2.38 -23.71 29.58
C GLY A 13 2.57 -24.83 28.53
N LEU A 14 1.84 -24.83 27.40
CA LEU A 14 1.96 -25.85 26.34
C LEU A 14 3.11 -25.63 25.35
N VAL A 15 3.73 -24.45 25.26
CA VAL A 15 4.82 -24.22 24.27
C VAL A 15 6.20 -24.39 24.91
N LYS A 16 6.50 -25.58 25.45
CA LYS A 16 7.80 -25.84 26.13
C LYS A 16 8.90 -26.44 25.25
N GLY A 17 8.67 -26.61 23.94
CA GLY A 17 9.57 -27.37 23.05
C GLY A 17 10.14 -26.64 21.83
N ALA A 18 9.73 -25.41 21.54
CA ALA A 18 10.28 -24.64 20.43
C ALA A 18 11.16 -23.51 20.96
N GLU A 19 12.35 -23.34 20.39
CA GLU A 19 13.24 -22.23 20.77
C GLU A 19 12.58 -20.87 20.49
N THR A 20 11.89 -20.74 19.35
CA THR A 20 11.13 -19.54 18.98
C THR A 20 9.63 -19.83 18.86
N VAL A 21 8.80 -18.95 19.43
CA VAL A 21 7.33 -19.07 19.46
C VAL A 21 6.71 -17.80 18.86
N VAL A 22 5.70 -17.97 18.01
CA VAL A 22 4.91 -16.86 17.44
C VAL A 22 3.46 -17.00 17.86
N LEU A 23 2.92 -15.96 18.49
CA LEU A 23 1.54 -15.89 18.99
C LEU A 23 0.82 -14.73 18.30
N ARG A 24 -0.38 -14.99 17.77
CA ARG A 24 -1.26 -13.92 17.30
C ARG A 24 -2.12 -13.45 18.48
N LEU A 25 -2.03 -12.17 18.79
CA LEU A 25 -2.78 -11.54 19.87
C LEU A 25 -3.90 -10.69 19.27
N ALA A 26 -5.14 -10.96 19.68
CA ALA A 26 -6.28 -10.12 19.33
C ALA A 26 -6.15 -8.73 19.95
N SER A 27 -6.82 -7.74 19.38
CA SER A 27 -6.82 -6.37 19.89
C SER A 27 -7.26 -6.29 21.36
N GLY A 28 -6.49 -5.59 22.19
CA GLY A 28 -6.75 -5.42 23.61
C GLY A 28 -6.36 -6.59 24.52
N TRP A 29 -5.79 -7.68 23.98
CA TRP A 29 -5.41 -8.88 24.75
C TRP A 29 -3.92 -8.97 25.11
N TRP A 30 -3.16 -7.92 24.86
CA TRP A 30 -1.70 -8.06 24.86
C TRP A 30 -1.14 -8.01 26.27
N GLU A 31 -1.69 -7.14 27.11
CA GLU A 31 -1.31 -7.04 28.51
C GLU A 31 -1.65 -8.33 29.27
N SER A 32 -2.88 -8.84 29.11
CA SER A 32 -3.31 -10.09 29.74
C SER A 32 -2.55 -11.31 29.19
N GLY A 33 -2.31 -11.37 27.88
CA GLY A 33 -1.56 -12.45 27.24
C GLY A 33 -0.08 -12.48 27.66
N ILE A 34 0.59 -11.34 27.67
CA ILE A 34 2.00 -11.24 28.12
C ILE A 34 2.11 -11.54 29.62
N SER A 35 1.18 -11.05 30.43
CA SER A 35 1.16 -11.33 31.88
C SER A 35 0.95 -12.82 32.17
N ALA A 36 0.05 -13.48 31.44
CA ALA A 36 -0.17 -14.92 31.56
C ALA A 36 1.08 -15.72 31.20
N LEU A 37 1.83 -15.31 30.17
CA LEU A 37 3.09 -15.96 29.78
C LEU A 37 4.15 -15.88 30.89
N LEU A 38 4.27 -14.73 31.56
CA LEU A 38 5.18 -14.55 32.70
C LEU A 38 4.74 -15.41 33.89
N ALA A 39 3.44 -15.46 34.19
CA ALA A 39 2.88 -16.28 35.26
C ALA A 39 3.07 -17.79 35.03
N ASP A 40 2.99 -18.24 33.77
CA ASP A 40 3.23 -19.64 33.37
C ASP A 40 4.73 -20.03 33.32
N GLY A 41 5.62 -19.13 33.76
CA GLY A 41 7.04 -19.42 33.97
C GLY A 41 7.97 -19.02 32.83
N ARG A 42 7.53 -18.22 31.85
CA ARG A 42 8.47 -17.55 30.91
C ARG A 42 9.30 -16.54 31.66
N LYS A 43 10.61 -16.54 31.44
CA LYS A 43 11.51 -15.59 32.09
C LYS A 43 11.31 -14.18 31.52
N SER A 44 11.41 -13.17 32.37
CA SER A 44 11.25 -11.76 31.98
C SER A 44 12.33 -11.26 31.01
N ASP A 45 13.51 -11.89 31.02
CA ASP A 45 14.64 -11.63 30.13
C ASP A 45 14.50 -12.29 28.75
N THR A 46 13.48 -13.13 28.53
CA THR A 46 13.24 -13.80 27.24
C THR A 46 13.18 -12.75 26.12
N PRO A 47 14.02 -12.87 25.07
CA PRO A 47 13.94 -11.99 23.91
C PRO A 47 12.55 -12.03 23.30
N ALA A 48 11.95 -10.86 23.06
CA ALA A 48 10.61 -10.76 22.53
C ALA A 48 10.48 -9.61 21.52
N ALA A 49 9.57 -9.77 20.57
CA ALA A 49 9.18 -8.70 19.67
C ALA A 49 7.68 -8.67 19.48
N LEU A 50 7.12 -7.46 19.55
CA LEU A 50 5.74 -7.20 19.18
C LEU A 50 5.71 -6.59 17.78
N ILE A 51 5.00 -7.22 16.86
CA ILE A 51 4.80 -6.75 15.49
C ILE A 51 3.35 -6.31 15.34
N LEU A 52 3.15 -5.00 15.20
CA LEU A 52 1.85 -4.37 14.97
C LEU A 52 1.57 -4.31 13.48
N ASN A 53 0.31 -4.51 13.08
CA ASN A 53 -0.13 -4.45 11.68
C ASN A 53 0.76 -5.30 10.74
N PRO A 54 1.03 -6.58 11.07
CA PRO A 54 1.93 -7.43 10.29
C PRO A 54 1.45 -7.56 8.83
N GLY A 55 2.35 -7.33 7.88
CA GLY A 55 2.07 -7.39 6.44
C GLY A 55 1.20 -6.24 5.91
N GLN A 56 0.86 -5.25 6.74
CA GLN A 56 0.09 -4.07 6.34
C GLN A 56 0.98 -2.82 6.30
N PRO A 57 0.58 -1.78 5.55
CA PRO A 57 1.25 -0.49 5.63
C PRO A 57 1.17 0.09 7.05
N GLY A 58 2.29 0.57 7.57
CA GLY A 58 2.40 0.97 8.98
C GLY A 58 2.64 -0.20 9.93
N GLN A 59 3.13 -1.34 9.43
CA GLN A 59 3.74 -2.37 10.27
C GLN A 59 4.80 -1.74 11.16
N HIS A 60 4.77 -2.03 12.46
CA HIS A 60 5.75 -1.52 13.41
C HIS A 60 6.22 -2.63 14.33
N ARG A 61 7.54 -2.78 14.48
CA ARG A 61 8.17 -3.78 15.35
C ARG A 61 8.74 -3.09 16.58
N VAL A 62 8.43 -3.63 17.76
CA VAL A 62 9.04 -3.25 19.02
C VAL A 62 9.71 -4.48 19.62
N GLY A 63 11.04 -4.52 19.59
CA GLY A 63 11.85 -5.56 20.25
C GLY A 63 12.25 -5.12 21.66
N ALA A 64 12.04 -5.99 22.65
CA ALA A 64 12.55 -5.84 24.01
C ALA A 64 12.42 -7.17 24.78
N PRO A 65 13.08 -7.35 25.94
CA PRO A 65 12.78 -8.46 26.83
C PRO A 65 11.29 -8.52 27.20
N LEU A 66 10.75 -9.72 27.37
CA LEU A 66 9.32 -9.95 27.61
C LEU A 66 8.75 -9.12 28.78
N GLY A 67 9.49 -9.02 29.88
CA GLY A 67 9.08 -8.21 31.04
C GLY A 67 9.02 -6.71 30.73
N GLU A 68 9.90 -6.21 29.85
CA GLU A 68 9.86 -4.82 29.43
C GLU A 68 8.69 -4.53 28.48
N LEU A 69 8.40 -5.46 27.56
CA LEU A 69 7.21 -5.36 26.71
C LEU A 69 5.93 -5.36 27.54
N ALA A 70 5.84 -6.16 28.61
CA ALA A 70 4.71 -6.17 29.54
C ALA A 70 4.46 -4.77 30.13
N ARG A 71 5.53 -4.15 30.65
CA ARG A 71 5.47 -2.79 31.22
C ARG A 71 5.09 -1.73 30.19
N LYS A 72 5.67 -1.80 28.98
CA LYS A 72 5.33 -0.87 27.88
C LYS A 72 3.88 -1.04 27.41
N ALA A 73 3.38 -2.27 27.33
CA ALA A 73 2.00 -2.54 26.94
C ALA A 73 0.99 -1.91 27.90
N ALA A 74 1.22 -2.05 29.21
CA ALA A 74 0.41 -1.42 30.25
C ALA A 74 0.45 0.12 30.20
N THR A 75 1.57 0.71 29.75
CA THR A 75 1.76 2.17 29.75
C THR A 75 1.16 2.84 28.51
N TYR A 76 1.32 2.25 27.32
CA TYR A 76 1.01 2.93 26.05
C TYR A 76 -0.34 2.55 25.43
N GLY A 77 -1.10 1.64 26.04
CA GLY A 77 -2.47 1.32 25.61
C GLY A 77 -2.56 0.98 24.12
N LEU A 78 -1.65 0.12 23.67
CA LEU A 78 -1.49 -0.16 22.25
C LEU A 78 -2.75 -0.87 21.68
N ARG A 79 -3.13 -0.52 20.44
CA ARG A 79 -4.35 -1.03 19.76
C ARG A 79 -4.02 -1.63 18.40
N GLY A 80 -4.76 -2.67 18.00
CA GLY A 80 -4.63 -3.32 16.68
C GLY A 80 -4.51 -4.85 16.74
N ASP A 81 -4.23 -5.47 15.60
CA ASP A 81 -3.79 -6.87 15.55
C ASP A 81 -2.27 -6.91 15.73
N ALA A 82 -1.79 -7.83 16.57
CA ALA A 82 -0.37 -7.97 16.84
C ALA A 82 0.11 -9.42 16.76
N LEU A 83 1.36 -9.60 16.35
CA LEU A 83 2.11 -10.84 16.54
C LEU A 83 3.12 -10.63 17.67
N LEU A 84 3.10 -11.49 18.67
CA LEU A 84 4.14 -11.59 19.67
C LEU A 84 5.08 -12.74 19.30
N VAL A 85 6.34 -12.42 19.08
CA VAL A 85 7.42 -13.39 18.84
C VAL A 85 8.26 -13.48 20.10
N LEU A 86 8.59 -14.69 20.54
CA LEU A 86 9.37 -14.98 21.74
C LEU A 86 10.52 -15.91 21.39
N GLY A 87 11.71 -15.67 21.96
CA GLY A 87 12.88 -16.54 21.81
C GLY A 87 13.97 -16.00 20.88
N PRO A 88 15.03 -16.77 20.61
CA PRO A 88 16.25 -16.30 19.95
C PRO A 88 16.04 -15.85 18.51
N GLY A 89 14.99 -16.32 17.82
CA GLY A 89 14.64 -15.84 16.47
C GLY A 89 14.31 -14.35 16.38
N VAL A 90 14.03 -13.69 17.52
CA VAL A 90 13.82 -12.23 17.60
C VAL A 90 15.08 -11.45 17.23
N GLU A 91 16.25 -11.96 17.60
CA GLU A 91 17.55 -11.30 17.37
C GLU A 91 17.94 -11.39 15.89
N MET A 92 17.66 -12.53 15.25
CA MET A 92 17.91 -12.71 13.81
C MET A 92 17.00 -11.83 12.94
N ALA A 93 15.82 -11.45 13.45
CA ALA A 93 14.89 -10.59 12.72
C ALA A 93 15.44 -9.17 12.48
N GLU A 94 16.33 -8.63 13.33
CA GLU A 94 16.91 -7.29 13.11
C GLU A 94 17.79 -7.22 11.87
N GLN A 95 18.49 -8.32 11.61
CA GLN A 95 19.34 -8.47 10.43
C GLN A 95 18.51 -8.57 9.15
N LEU A 96 17.30 -9.13 9.25
CA LEU A 96 16.40 -9.39 8.13
C LEU A 96 15.31 -8.32 7.95
N ASP A 97 15.25 -7.29 8.79
CA ASP A 97 14.25 -6.23 8.68
C ASP A 97 14.56 -5.32 7.48
N THR A 98 14.00 -5.69 6.33
CA THR A 98 14.09 -4.93 5.08
C THR A 98 12.95 -3.94 4.90
N LEU A 99 11.85 -4.10 5.67
CA LEU A 99 10.65 -3.28 5.53
C LEU A 99 10.80 -1.96 6.31
N ALA A 100 11.30 -2.00 7.54
CA ALA A 100 11.49 -0.81 8.36
C ALA A 100 12.58 0.13 7.81
N LYS A 101 13.49 -0.41 7.00
CA LYS A 101 14.59 0.34 6.37
C LYS A 101 14.17 1.05 5.08
N ARG A 102 12.95 0.85 4.60
CA ARG A 102 12.51 1.47 3.33
C ARG A 102 12.29 2.98 3.50
N PRO A 103 12.56 3.80 2.47
CA PRO A 103 12.55 5.27 2.61
C PRO A 103 11.21 5.88 3.04
N LEU A 104 10.09 5.26 2.70
CA LEU A 104 8.74 5.73 3.03
C LEU A 104 8.06 4.87 4.11
N HIS A 105 8.83 4.06 4.85
CA HIS A 105 8.29 3.27 5.94
C HIS A 105 7.54 4.16 6.96
N GLY A 106 6.35 3.71 7.38
CA GLY A 106 5.47 4.45 8.30
C GLY A 106 4.82 5.71 7.72
N ARG A 107 5.08 6.07 6.46
CA ARG A 107 4.45 7.21 5.80
C ARG A 107 3.14 6.79 5.15
N ARG A 108 2.13 7.67 5.25
CA ARG A 108 0.84 7.50 4.60
C ARG A 108 0.69 8.56 3.52
N VAL A 109 0.47 8.12 2.28
CA VAL A 109 0.45 8.96 1.08
C VAL A 109 -0.93 8.89 0.44
N LEU A 110 -1.52 10.05 0.18
CA LEU A 110 -2.80 10.19 -0.51
C LEU A 110 -2.55 10.52 -1.99
N ILE A 111 -3.09 9.71 -2.89
CA ILE A 111 -3.06 9.97 -4.34
C ILE A 111 -4.45 10.42 -4.80
N THR A 112 -4.52 11.59 -5.43
CA THR A 112 -5.78 12.19 -5.92
C THR A 112 -5.97 12.14 -7.44
N ARG A 113 -5.04 11.51 -8.16
CA ARG A 113 -5.01 11.46 -9.63
C ARG A 113 -6.08 10.50 -10.20
N ALA A 114 -6.44 10.68 -11.46
CA ALA A 114 -7.36 9.80 -12.20
C ALA A 114 -6.88 8.34 -12.17
N ARG A 115 -7.82 7.41 -11.93
CA ARG A 115 -7.54 5.99 -11.62
C ARG A 115 -6.58 5.31 -12.61
N HIS A 116 -6.67 5.61 -13.91
CA HIS A 116 -5.82 5.00 -14.94
C HIS A 116 -4.34 5.43 -14.87
N GLN A 117 -4.02 6.49 -14.13
CA GLN A 117 -2.66 7.03 -13.97
C GLN A 117 -2.05 6.70 -12.60
N VAL A 118 -2.75 5.92 -11.76
CA VAL A 118 -2.39 5.74 -10.34
C VAL A 118 -1.59 4.46 -10.09
N GLU A 119 -1.84 3.38 -10.84
CA GLU A 119 -1.29 2.06 -10.50
C GLU A 119 0.25 2.01 -10.47
N GLY A 120 0.92 2.58 -11.47
CA GLY A 120 2.39 2.61 -11.52
C GLY A 120 2.99 3.40 -10.34
N PHE A 121 2.49 4.61 -10.13
CA PHE A 121 2.94 5.48 -9.04
C PHE A 121 2.62 4.90 -7.65
N ARG A 122 1.46 4.26 -7.50
CA ARG A 122 1.07 3.52 -6.29
C ARG A 122 2.08 2.42 -5.98
N ARG A 123 2.45 1.60 -6.98
CA ARG A 123 3.43 0.51 -6.80
C ARG A 123 4.78 1.03 -6.32
N GLU A 124 5.31 2.07 -6.97
CA GLU A 124 6.58 2.68 -6.57
C GLU A 124 6.56 3.15 -5.10
N LEU A 125 5.48 3.79 -4.67
CA LEU A 125 5.32 4.23 -3.28
C LEU A 125 5.23 3.05 -2.30
N VAL A 126 4.49 1.99 -2.65
CA VAL A 126 4.37 0.76 -1.83
C VAL A 126 5.72 0.03 -1.74
N ASP A 127 6.46 -0.05 -2.83
CA ASP A 127 7.79 -0.67 -2.87
C ASP A 127 8.78 0.09 -1.99
N MET A 128 8.65 1.42 -1.93
CA MET A 128 9.37 2.27 -0.97
C MET A 128 8.82 2.19 0.47
N GLY A 129 7.79 1.39 0.74
CA GLY A 129 7.26 1.10 2.09
C GLY A 129 6.11 2.00 2.54
N ALA A 130 5.51 2.80 1.65
CA ALA A 130 4.42 3.70 1.99
C ALA A 130 3.06 3.00 2.12
N ALA A 131 2.21 3.57 2.98
CA ALA A 131 0.78 3.31 3.03
C ALA A 131 0.03 4.20 2.03
N VAL A 132 -0.34 3.65 0.88
CA VAL A 132 -1.00 4.42 -0.17
C VAL A 132 -2.53 4.35 -0.04
N VAL A 133 -3.17 5.52 0.00
CA VAL A 133 -4.62 5.69 -0.08
C VAL A 133 -4.93 6.38 -1.40
N GLU A 134 -5.85 5.82 -2.17
CA GLU A 134 -6.27 6.38 -3.45
C GLU A 134 -7.65 7.00 -3.32
N ILE A 135 -7.77 8.27 -3.68
CA ILE A 135 -9.05 8.97 -3.77
C ILE A 135 -9.07 9.68 -5.12
N PRO A 136 -9.47 9.02 -6.21
CA PRO A 136 -9.55 9.65 -7.51
C PRO A 136 -10.58 10.79 -7.45
N THR A 137 -10.12 12.04 -7.54
CA THR A 137 -11.02 13.22 -7.50
C THR A 137 -11.32 13.77 -8.90
N LEU A 138 -10.76 13.15 -9.94
CA LEU A 138 -10.90 13.61 -11.32
C LEU A 138 -11.18 12.42 -12.25
N GLU A 139 -12.16 12.60 -13.12
CA GLU A 139 -12.51 11.66 -14.18
C GLU A 139 -12.46 12.39 -15.53
N VAL A 140 -11.77 11.80 -16.51
CA VAL A 140 -11.75 12.31 -17.88
C VAL A 140 -12.76 11.53 -18.70
N ARG A 141 -13.76 12.23 -19.24
CA ARG A 141 -14.77 11.64 -20.13
C ARG A 141 -14.66 12.24 -21.53
N PRO A 142 -14.85 11.43 -22.59
CA PRO A 142 -14.96 11.96 -23.93
C PRO A 142 -16.16 12.91 -24.02
N MET A 143 -16.00 14.03 -24.73
CA MET A 143 -17.15 14.83 -25.15
C MET A 143 -17.91 14.10 -26.26
N PRO A 144 -19.21 14.36 -26.44
CA PRO A 144 -19.95 13.81 -27.57
C PRO A 144 -19.33 14.22 -28.91
N THR A 145 -19.31 13.29 -29.87
CA THR A 145 -18.93 13.54 -31.27
C THR A 145 -20.08 14.22 -32.01
N ASP A 146 -20.39 15.44 -31.58
CA ASP A 146 -21.44 16.30 -32.12
C ASP A 146 -21.07 16.91 -33.48
N GLU A 147 -21.98 17.69 -34.06
CA GLU A 147 -21.78 18.32 -35.37
C GLU A 147 -20.59 19.27 -35.39
N ARG A 148 -20.27 19.93 -34.26
CA ARG A 148 -19.11 20.83 -34.17
C ARG A 148 -17.81 20.03 -34.28
N VAL A 149 -17.72 18.90 -33.57
CA VAL A 149 -16.58 17.98 -33.65
C VAL A 149 -16.45 17.38 -35.04
N ARG A 150 -17.56 16.93 -35.63
CA ARG A 150 -17.57 16.37 -37.01
C ARG A 150 -17.06 17.37 -38.04
N LYS A 151 -17.53 18.62 -37.98
CA LYS A 151 -17.04 19.69 -38.86
C LYS A 151 -15.56 19.99 -38.64
N ALA A 152 -15.09 20.00 -37.39
CA ALA A 152 -13.68 20.22 -37.09
C ALA A 152 -12.80 19.09 -37.67
N ILE A 153 -13.24 17.83 -37.54
CA ILE A 153 -12.54 16.67 -38.11
C ILE A 153 -12.54 16.72 -39.64
N ALA A 154 -13.68 17.02 -40.28
CA ALA A 154 -13.76 17.19 -41.73
C ALA A 154 -12.86 18.33 -42.25
N GLY A 155 -12.60 19.35 -41.42
CA GLY A 155 -11.73 20.47 -41.73
C GLY A 155 -10.23 20.20 -41.58
N LEU A 156 -9.80 19.04 -41.07
CA LEU A 156 -8.38 18.75 -40.79
C LEU A 156 -7.48 18.87 -42.02
N GLY A 157 -7.99 18.58 -43.22
CA GLY A 157 -7.28 18.77 -44.49
C GLY A 157 -6.91 20.23 -44.81
N ARG A 158 -7.36 21.20 -44.01
CA ARG A 158 -7.00 22.62 -44.10
C ARG A 158 -6.35 23.16 -42.83
N THR A 159 -6.07 22.30 -41.86
CA THR A 159 -5.52 22.68 -40.56
C THR A 159 -4.01 22.54 -40.57
N ALA A 160 -3.30 23.67 -40.51
CA ALA A 160 -1.84 23.68 -40.60
C ALA A 160 -1.13 23.12 -39.35
N LEU A 161 -1.76 23.20 -38.18
CA LEU A 161 -1.18 22.79 -36.89
C LEU A 161 -2.26 22.18 -36.00
N VAL A 162 -1.99 20.99 -35.47
CA VAL A 162 -2.80 20.33 -34.43
C VAL A 162 -1.93 20.19 -33.19
N ILE A 163 -2.41 20.72 -32.07
CA ILE A 163 -1.71 20.69 -30.78
C ILE A 163 -2.46 19.77 -29.82
N PHE A 164 -1.78 18.76 -29.30
CA PHE A 164 -2.28 17.92 -28.23
C PHE A 164 -1.70 18.38 -26.89
N ALA A 165 -2.58 18.65 -25.93
CA ALA A 165 -2.22 19.13 -24.60
C ALA A 165 -2.10 17.99 -23.56
N SER A 166 -2.42 16.75 -23.91
CA SER A 166 -2.22 15.56 -23.06
C SER A 166 -2.45 14.28 -23.87
N ALA A 167 -1.87 13.17 -23.40
CA ALA A 167 -2.17 11.84 -23.93
C ALA A 167 -3.68 11.50 -23.90
N ASN A 168 -4.42 12.01 -22.91
CA ASN A 168 -5.88 11.84 -22.84
C ASN A 168 -6.57 12.49 -24.06
N ALA A 169 -6.13 13.69 -24.45
CA ALA A 169 -6.67 14.38 -25.62
C ALA A 169 -6.37 13.62 -26.91
N VAL A 170 -5.15 13.08 -27.04
CA VAL A 170 -4.77 12.22 -28.18
C VAL A 170 -5.70 11.00 -28.27
N ALA A 171 -5.86 10.26 -27.17
CA ALA A 171 -6.67 9.04 -27.14
C ALA A 171 -8.15 9.31 -27.44
N ILE A 172 -8.73 10.39 -26.89
CA ILE A 172 -10.13 10.77 -27.13
C ILE A 172 -10.30 11.23 -28.57
N PHE A 173 -9.41 12.09 -29.08
CA PHE A 173 -9.46 12.56 -30.45
C PHE A 173 -9.36 11.40 -31.45
N TYR A 174 -8.48 10.43 -31.21
CA TYR A 174 -8.33 9.28 -32.11
C TYR A 174 -9.60 8.43 -32.17
N LYS A 175 -10.31 8.27 -31.04
CA LYS A 175 -11.63 7.63 -31.03
C LYS A 175 -12.65 8.41 -31.84
N MET A 176 -12.72 9.73 -31.66
CA MET A 176 -13.63 10.60 -32.43
C MET A 176 -13.32 10.57 -33.94
N LEU A 177 -12.04 10.48 -34.30
CA LEU A 177 -11.59 10.37 -35.68
C LEU A 177 -12.14 9.09 -36.34
N VAL A 178 -11.99 7.96 -35.67
CA VAL A 178 -12.52 6.66 -36.13
C VAL A 178 -14.05 6.66 -36.17
N GLU A 179 -14.72 7.20 -35.14
CA GLU A 179 -16.19 7.32 -35.08
C GLU A 179 -16.79 8.15 -36.21
N THR A 180 -16.01 9.07 -36.79
CA THR A 180 -16.42 9.90 -37.93
C THR A 180 -16.05 9.28 -39.29
N GLY A 181 -15.48 8.07 -39.31
CA GLY A 181 -15.08 7.37 -40.51
C GLY A 181 -13.74 7.85 -41.10
N ALA A 182 -13.01 8.68 -40.37
CA ALA A 182 -11.67 9.15 -40.74
C ALA A 182 -10.58 8.32 -40.03
N ASP A 183 -9.34 8.53 -40.43
CA ASP A 183 -8.16 7.98 -39.76
C ASP A 183 -7.01 8.99 -39.76
N SER A 184 -5.84 8.59 -39.28
CA SER A 184 -4.65 9.44 -39.15
C SER A 184 -4.22 10.12 -40.46
N ARG A 185 -4.61 9.62 -41.64
CA ARG A 185 -4.33 10.25 -42.93
C ARG A 185 -5.02 11.62 -43.08
N ALA A 186 -6.09 11.87 -42.31
CA ALA A 186 -6.75 13.18 -42.26
C ALA A 186 -5.80 14.30 -41.79
N LEU A 187 -4.73 13.95 -41.07
CA LEU A 187 -3.74 14.89 -40.53
C LEU A 187 -2.53 15.12 -41.46
N HIS A 188 -2.52 14.58 -42.69
CA HIS A 188 -1.33 14.61 -43.56
C HIS A 188 -0.78 16.01 -43.87
N VAL A 189 -1.62 17.05 -43.87
CA VAL A 189 -1.20 18.45 -44.05
C VAL A 189 -0.79 19.14 -42.75
N SER A 190 -1.16 18.57 -41.61
CA SER A 190 -1.01 19.18 -40.30
C SER A 190 0.38 18.90 -39.74
N LYS A 191 1.02 19.93 -39.19
CA LYS A 191 2.08 19.73 -38.21
C LYS A 191 1.45 19.27 -36.91
N LEU A 192 2.02 18.24 -36.28
CA LEU A 192 1.59 17.75 -34.97
C LEU A 192 2.51 18.31 -33.90
N CYS A 193 1.92 18.83 -32.82
CA CYS A 193 2.64 19.34 -31.67
C CYS A 193 2.12 18.70 -30.39
N ALA A 194 3.03 18.17 -29.59
CA ALA A 194 2.79 17.72 -28.23
C ALA A 194 3.37 18.77 -27.28
N ILE A 195 2.63 19.14 -26.23
CA ILE A 195 3.12 20.13 -25.26
C ILE A 195 4.28 19.62 -24.39
N GLY A 196 4.52 18.31 -24.37
CA GLY A 196 5.60 17.67 -23.61
C GLY A 196 5.73 16.18 -23.94
N GLN A 197 6.77 15.54 -23.38
CA GLN A 197 7.12 14.14 -23.66
C GLN A 197 6.03 13.13 -23.27
N GLU A 198 5.19 13.49 -22.29
CA GLU A 198 4.09 12.64 -21.79
C GLU A 198 2.81 12.72 -22.66
N THR A 199 2.84 13.41 -23.81
CA THR A 199 1.72 13.57 -24.74
C THR A 199 2.02 12.90 -26.08
#